data_AF-A0A7V6JL25-F1
#
_entry.id   AF-A0A7V6JL25-F1
#
_cell.length_a   1.000
_cell.length_b   1.000
_cell.length_c   1.000
_cell.angle_alpha   90.00
_cell.angle_beta   90.00
_cell.angle_gamma   90.00
#
_symmetry.space_group_name_H-M   'P 1'
#
loop_
_entity.id
_entity.type
_entity.pdbx_description
1 polymer ?
#
loop_
_entity_poly.entity_id
_entity_poly.type
_entity_poly.pdbx_seq_one_letter_code
_entity_poly.pdbx_strand_id
1 'polypeptide(L)'
;MFKKTMVSLLSISLLATIIVALISPSSVMAAVGLTSPRGGFFEKVETRTLNTIKEGLQGLAEKMSKSNKLSYVSDDGNANITARKDSKEILVIISVDGSKLPEATCKDYSKLNDLAKEYLRPVLDEKQTTGLCSLFFGDAYNKYKNGARRIELSKKQEDISITCIGDTGTGMLNVIMKGALPEQKSFWDKLKSKLFIK
;
A
#
# COMPACT_ATOMS: atom_id res chain seq x y z
N MET A 1 26.46 4.70 -30.09
CA MET A 1 26.00 3.31 -29.90
C MET A 1 26.89 2.63 -28.84
N PHE A 2 26.72 3.03 -27.57
CA PHE A 2 27.41 2.47 -26.40
C PHE A 2 26.36 1.68 -25.59
N LYS A 3 26.01 0.47 -26.05
CA LYS A 3 24.95 -0.39 -25.50
C LYS A 3 25.21 -0.94 -24.08
N LYS A 4 26.26 -0.49 -23.38
CA LYS A 4 26.81 -1.23 -22.22
C LYS A 4 27.49 -0.37 -21.16
N THR A 5 27.45 0.96 -21.24
CA THR A 5 28.09 1.82 -20.23
C THR A 5 27.23 1.92 -19.00
N MET A 6 27.17 0.78 -18.33
CA MET A 6 26.83 0.55 -16.95
C MET A 6 25.37 0.89 -16.62
N VAL A 7 24.53 0.00 -16.09
CA VAL A 7 24.65 -0.49 -14.70
C VAL A 7 24.62 0.70 -13.68
N SER A 8 24.53 1.95 -14.14
CA SER A 8 24.93 3.19 -13.47
C SER A 8 23.78 3.90 -12.73
N LEU A 9 22.55 3.42 -12.89
CA LEU A 9 21.56 3.27 -11.82
C LEU A 9 21.20 1.78 -11.78
N LEU A 10 22.03 0.95 -11.16
CA LEU A 10 21.93 -0.52 -11.03
C LEU A 10 20.69 -1.04 -10.28
N SER A 11 19.72 -0.16 -10.15
CA SER A 11 19.32 0.38 -8.87
C SER A 11 18.92 1.83 -9.15
N ILE A 12 17.77 2.04 -9.80
CA ILE A 12 16.82 2.98 -9.19
C ILE A 12 16.68 2.65 -7.68
N SER A 13 17.08 1.44 -7.23
CA SER A 13 17.69 1.10 -5.91
C SER A 13 16.72 1.12 -4.75
N LEU A 14 15.61 1.80 -5.00
CA LEU A 14 15.04 2.88 -4.21
C LEU A 14 14.01 3.58 -5.14
N LEU A 15 12.99 2.95 -5.71
CA LEU A 15 11.66 3.44 -5.39
C LEU A 15 11.30 3.21 -3.92
N ALA A 16 11.82 2.28 -3.08
CA ALA A 16 12.55 1.00 -3.13
C ALA A 16 13.69 0.87 -2.07
N THR A 17 13.41 1.23 -0.83
CA THR A 17 14.15 2.07 0.14
C THR A 17 13.76 3.54 0.08
N ILE A 18 12.89 4.03 -0.82
CA ILE A 18 12.33 5.42 -0.85
C ILE A 18 10.86 5.42 -0.45
N ILE A 19 10.50 4.79 0.63
CA ILE A 19 10.74 5.36 1.95
C ILE A 19 11.90 4.62 2.63
N VAL A 20 12.95 5.31 3.07
CA VAL A 20 13.79 4.91 4.23
C VAL A 20 13.65 5.96 5.32
N ALA A 21 13.13 7.11 4.91
CA ALA A 21 13.82 8.34 5.19
C ALA A 21 12.87 9.51 5.37
N LEU A 22 11.54 9.34 5.28
CA LEU A 22 10.71 10.51 5.55
C LEU A 22 10.89 11.04 6.96
N ILE A 23 11.49 10.28 7.89
CA ILE A 23 12.22 10.89 9.01
C ILE A 23 13.50 10.11 9.37
N SER A 24 13.42 8.81 9.64
CA SER A 24 14.54 7.86 9.80
C SER A 24 13.94 6.51 10.18
N PRO A 25 14.60 5.37 9.95
CA PRO A 25 14.11 4.08 10.42
C PRO A 25 13.82 4.11 11.93
N SER A 26 14.70 4.76 12.70
CA SER A 26 14.55 5.03 14.12
C SER A 26 13.39 5.97 14.47
N SER A 27 12.96 6.88 13.60
CA SER A 27 11.88 7.84 13.85
C SER A 27 10.52 7.29 13.48
N VAL A 28 10.42 6.48 12.42
CA VAL A 28 9.18 5.73 12.12
C VAL A 28 9.03 4.60 13.13
N MET A 29 10.10 3.84 13.40
CA MET A 29 10.10 2.86 14.49
C MET A 29 9.86 3.53 15.85
N ALA A 30 10.32 4.76 16.14
CA ALA A 30 9.94 5.46 17.37
C ALA A 30 8.49 5.97 17.33
N ALA A 31 8.00 6.47 16.20
CA ALA A 31 6.63 6.98 16.04
C ALA A 31 5.57 5.88 16.11
N VAL A 32 5.92 4.63 15.74
CA VAL A 32 5.06 3.46 15.91
C VAL A 32 5.50 2.50 17.03
N GLY A 33 6.59 2.79 17.76
CA GLY A 33 7.09 1.98 18.88
C GLY A 33 7.82 0.67 18.53
N LEU A 34 8.30 0.53 17.30
CA LEU A 34 9.02 -0.64 16.74
C LEU A 34 10.53 -0.60 16.90
N THR A 35 11.05 -0.32 18.09
CA THR A 35 12.51 -0.38 18.35
C THR A 35 12.95 -1.77 18.77
N SER A 36 12.74 -2.82 17.94
CA SER A 36 13.54 -4.07 17.91
C SER A 36 12.87 -5.19 17.09
N PRO A 37 13.65 -6.04 16.39
CA PRO A 37 13.15 -7.23 15.68
C PRO A 37 12.74 -8.41 16.59
N ARG A 38 12.76 -8.24 17.92
CA ARG A 38 12.48 -9.31 18.89
C ARG A 38 11.43 -8.84 19.89
N GLY A 39 10.16 -9.18 19.63
CA GLY A 39 9.06 -9.02 20.58
C GLY A 39 7.69 -8.76 19.93
N GLY A 40 6.61 -9.09 20.63
CA GLY A 40 5.22 -8.90 20.18
C GLY A 40 4.77 -7.45 19.93
N PHE A 41 5.67 -6.46 20.05
CA PHE A 41 5.44 -5.09 19.63
C PHE A 41 5.32 -4.96 18.10
N PHE A 42 6.11 -5.73 17.34
CA PHE A 42 6.02 -5.75 15.87
C PHE A 42 4.66 -6.26 15.40
N GLU A 43 4.19 -7.34 16.01
CA GLU A 43 2.88 -7.93 15.75
C GLU A 43 1.73 -6.96 16.05
N LYS A 44 1.82 -6.19 17.15
CA LYS A 44 0.83 -5.16 17.50
C LYS A 44 0.75 -4.02 16.48
N VAL A 45 1.89 -3.57 15.94
CA VAL A 45 1.89 -2.47 14.95
C VAL A 45 1.48 -2.96 13.58
N GLU A 46 1.92 -4.15 13.18
CA GLU A 46 1.43 -4.81 11.98
C GLU A 46 -0.10 -4.92 12.04
N THR A 47 -0.63 -5.45 13.15
CA THR A 47 -2.08 -5.55 13.39
C THR A 47 -2.78 -4.19 13.31
N ARG A 48 -2.25 -3.16 13.99
CA ARG A 48 -2.84 -1.81 13.98
C ARG A 48 -2.86 -1.21 12.58
N THR A 49 -1.80 -1.45 11.80
CA THR A 49 -1.66 -0.96 10.43
C THR A 49 -2.65 -1.66 9.51
N LEU A 50 -2.75 -2.99 9.59
CA LEU A 50 -3.72 -3.78 8.85
C LEU A 50 -5.15 -3.37 9.19
N ASN A 51 -5.47 -3.13 10.47
CA ASN A 51 -6.78 -2.62 10.87
C ASN A 51 -7.09 -1.23 10.29
N THR A 52 -6.12 -0.31 10.30
CA THR A 52 -6.29 1.03 9.73
C THR A 52 -6.54 0.97 8.22
N ILE A 53 -5.86 0.07 7.51
CA ILE A 53 -6.08 -0.15 6.07
C ILE A 53 -7.44 -0.83 5.84
N LYS A 54 -7.83 -1.80 6.68
CA LYS A 54 -9.15 -2.45 6.64
C LYS A 54 -10.28 -1.43 6.74
N GLU A 55 -10.20 -0.51 7.69
CA GLU A 55 -11.14 0.61 7.84
C GLU A 55 -11.16 1.50 6.57
N GLY A 56 -9.99 1.77 5.98
CA GLY A 56 -9.89 2.51 4.71
C GLY A 56 -10.59 1.83 3.55
N LEU A 57 -10.42 0.52 3.41
CA LEU A 57 -11.09 -0.29 2.39
C LEU A 57 -12.61 -0.32 2.59
N GLN A 58 -13.07 -0.38 3.83
CA GLN A 58 -14.51 -0.29 4.15
C GLN A 58 -15.06 1.10 3.80
N GLY A 59 -14.37 2.17 4.21
CA GLY A 59 -14.76 3.54 3.84
C GLY A 59 -14.74 3.78 2.33
N LEU A 60 -13.80 3.17 1.60
CA LEU A 60 -13.80 3.19 0.13
C LEU A 60 -15.02 2.46 -0.44
N ALA A 61 -15.35 1.27 0.08
CA ALA A 61 -16.52 0.52 -0.38
C ALA A 61 -17.83 1.30 -0.16
N GLU A 62 -17.95 2.02 0.96
CA GLU A 62 -19.08 2.91 1.24
C GLU A 62 -19.15 4.06 0.23
N LYS A 63 -18.02 4.73 -0.05
CA LYS A 63 -17.92 5.81 -1.05
C LYS A 63 -18.28 5.33 -2.46
N MET A 64 -17.92 4.10 -2.81
CA MET A 64 -18.30 3.50 -4.11
C MET A 64 -19.82 3.30 -4.26
N SER A 65 -20.58 3.29 -3.15
CA SER A 65 -22.06 3.30 -3.15
C SER A 65 -22.68 2.25 -4.10
N LYS A 66 -23.43 2.69 -5.13
CA LYS A 66 -24.09 1.82 -6.13
C LYS A 66 -23.13 1.28 -7.20
N SER A 67 -21.95 1.87 -7.36
CA SER A 67 -20.95 1.36 -8.29
C SER A 67 -20.18 0.20 -7.64
N ASN A 68 -20.05 -0.90 -8.38
CA ASN A 68 -19.23 -2.04 -7.95
C ASN A 68 -17.80 -1.94 -8.48
N LYS A 69 -17.46 -0.88 -9.22
CA LYS A 69 -16.13 -0.70 -9.80
C LYS A 69 -15.70 0.78 -9.74
N LEU A 70 -14.44 0.99 -9.41
CA LEU A 70 -13.73 2.25 -9.51
C LEU A 70 -12.46 2.01 -10.33
N SER A 71 -12.13 2.94 -11.21
CA SER A 71 -10.89 2.94 -11.99
C SER A 71 -10.32 4.34 -11.97
N TYR A 72 -9.02 4.45 -11.72
CA TYR A 72 -8.29 5.70 -11.72
C TYR A 72 -6.97 5.49 -12.44
N VAL A 73 -6.56 6.48 -13.24
CA VAL A 73 -5.23 6.56 -13.83
C VAL A 73 -4.66 7.90 -13.39
N SER A 74 -3.42 7.92 -12.92
CA SER A 74 -2.74 9.18 -12.55
C SER A 74 -2.59 10.10 -13.76
N ASP A 75 -2.47 11.40 -13.50
CA ASP A 75 -2.36 12.41 -14.55
C ASP A 75 -1.13 12.19 -15.45
N ASP A 76 -0.06 11.61 -14.90
CA ASP A 76 1.16 11.25 -15.63
C ASP A 76 1.12 9.85 -16.27
N GLY A 77 0.02 9.11 -16.12
CA GLY A 77 -0.19 7.78 -16.69
C GLY A 77 0.66 6.66 -16.07
N ASN A 78 1.38 6.94 -14.98
CA ASN A 78 2.31 5.99 -14.38
C ASN A 78 1.66 5.09 -13.32
N ALA A 79 0.50 5.47 -12.78
CA ALA A 79 -0.26 4.67 -11.83
C ALA A 79 -1.66 4.36 -12.37
N ASN A 80 -2.08 3.11 -12.23
CA ASN A 80 -3.43 2.65 -12.50
C ASN A 80 -3.98 1.96 -11.25
N ILE A 81 -5.18 2.32 -10.87
CA ILE A 81 -5.89 1.75 -9.74
C ILE A 81 -7.21 1.20 -10.24
N THR A 82 -7.51 -0.03 -9.86
CA THR A 82 -8.83 -0.60 -10.00
C THR A 82 -9.32 -1.10 -8.65
N ALA A 83 -10.52 -0.68 -8.25
CA ALA A 83 -11.21 -1.24 -7.11
C ALA A 83 -12.50 -1.90 -7.58
N ARG A 84 -12.82 -3.05 -7.01
CA ARG A 84 -14.07 -3.78 -7.22
C ARG A 84 -14.62 -4.21 -5.89
N LYS A 85 -15.93 -4.12 -5.71
CA LYS A 85 -16.61 -4.64 -4.52
C LYS A 85 -17.80 -5.51 -4.89
N ASP A 86 -18.07 -6.50 -4.05
CA ASP A 86 -19.33 -7.23 -4.03
C ASP A 86 -20.01 -7.09 -2.66
N SER A 87 -20.91 -8.02 -2.31
CA SER A 87 -21.62 -7.98 -1.03
C SER A 87 -20.79 -8.40 0.18
N LYS A 88 -19.61 -9.00 -0.03
CA LYS A 88 -18.78 -9.61 1.01
C LYS A 88 -17.35 -9.09 1.04
N GLU A 89 -16.83 -8.61 -0.09
CA GLU A 89 -15.43 -8.19 -0.20
C GLU A 89 -15.23 -6.97 -1.09
N ILE A 90 -14.10 -6.30 -0.84
CA ILE A 90 -13.51 -5.32 -1.74
C ILE A 90 -12.11 -5.77 -2.13
N LEU A 91 -11.84 -5.70 -3.44
CA LEU A 91 -10.54 -5.94 -4.05
C LEU A 91 -10.04 -4.63 -4.64
N VAL A 92 -8.84 -4.22 -4.26
CA VAL A 92 -8.12 -3.09 -4.84
C VAL A 92 -6.82 -3.59 -5.45
N ILE A 93 -6.55 -3.19 -6.69
CA ILE A 93 -5.32 -3.46 -7.42
C ILE A 93 -4.74 -2.12 -7.83
N ILE A 94 -3.54 -1.82 -7.36
CA ILE A 94 -2.76 -0.65 -7.74
C ILE A 94 -1.56 -1.15 -8.53
N SER A 95 -1.33 -0.60 -9.72
CA SER A 95 -0.21 -0.88 -10.59
C SER A 95 0.54 0.41 -10.87
N VAL A 96 1.84 0.44 -10.59
CA VAL A 96 2.72 1.59 -10.83
C VAL A 96 3.85 1.16 -11.75
N ASP A 97 4.07 1.93 -12.82
CA ASP A 97 5.15 1.78 -13.76
C ASP A 97 6.25 2.81 -13.44
N GLY A 98 7.19 2.40 -12.58
CA GLY A 98 8.31 3.25 -12.19
C GLY A 98 9.34 3.46 -13.30
N SER A 99 9.28 2.71 -14.41
CA SER A 99 10.25 2.84 -15.52
C SER A 99 10.08 4.14 -16.30
N LYS A 100 8.90 4.75 -16.20
CA LYS A 100 8.53 6.01 -16.84
C LYS A 100 8.80 7.25 -15.98
N LEU A 101 9.17 7.05 -14.71
CA LEU A 101 9.47 8.15 -13.81
C LEU A 101 10.81 8.80 -14.17
N PRO A 102 10.92 10.14 -14.12
CA PRO A 102 12.19 10.82 -14.32
C PRO A 102 13.22 10.37 -13.30
N GLU A 103 14.47 10.19 -13.73
CA GLU A 103 15.57 9.79 -12.84
C GLU A 103 15.76 10.77 -11.66
N ALA A 104 15.53 12.06 -11.89
CA ALA A 104 15.59 13.09 -10.85
C ALA A 104 14.50 12.90 -9.78
N THR A 105 13.31 12.44 -10.17
CA THR A 105 12.25 12.05 -9.24
C THR A 105 12.66 10.81 -8.46
N CYS A 106 13.23 9.81 -9.15
CA CYS A 106 13.69 8.57 -8.53
C CYS A 106 14.83 8.77 -7.51
N LYS A 107 15.57 9.88 -7.59
CA LYS A 107 16.64 10.24 -6.66
C LYS A 107 16.18 11.17 -5.53
N ASP A 108 14.97 11.73 -5.63
CA ASP A 108 14.40 12.68 -4.69
C ASP A 108 13.33 12.01 -3.82
N TYR A 109 13.71 11.75 -2.56
CA TYR A 109 12.88 11.04 -1.59
C TYR A 109 11.57 11.76 -1.26
N SER A 110 11.59 13.10 -1.25
CA SER A 110 10.37 13.87 -0.97
C SER A 110 9.40 13.72 -2.13
N LYS A 111 9.90 13.88 -3.37
CA LYS A 111 9.06 13.76 -4.56
C LYS A 111 8.44 12.38 -4.72
N LEU A 112 9.20 11.32 -4.46
CA LEU A 112 8.65 9.96 -4.53
C LEU A 112 7.59 9.68 -3.46
N ASN A 113 7.75 10.23 -2.27
CA ASN A 113 6.72 10.14 -1.25
C ASN A 113 5.45 10.91 -1.66
N ASP A 114 5.61 12.12 -2.18
CA ASP A 114 4.48 12.92 -2.62
C ASP A 114 3.73 12.21 -3.75
N LEU A 115 4.45 11.57 -4.68
CA LEU A 115 3.86 10.70 -5.70
C LEU A 115 3.16 9.47 -5.12
N ALA A 116 3.74 8.80 -4.10
CA ALA A 116 3.08 7.66 -3.47
C ALA A 116 1.76 8.08 -2.80
N LYS A 117 1.75 9.22 -2.09
CA LYS A 117 0.55 9.80 -1.52
C LYS A 117 -0.45 10.17 -2.60
N GLU A 118 -0.02 10.81 -3.68
CA GLU A 118 -0.86 11.19 -4.81
C GLU A 118 -1.51 9.98 -5.49
N TYR A 119 -0.70 8.97 -5.81
CA TYR A 119 -1.15 7.74 -6.46
C TYR A 119 -2.08 6.92 -5.59
N LEU A 120 -1.90 6.93 -4.27
CA LEU A 120 -2.74 6.12 -3.37
C LEU A 120 -3.96 6.87 -2.85
N ARG A 121 -3.97 8.21 -2.90
CA ARG A 121 -5.08 9.08 -2.45
C ARG A 121 -6.48 8.63 -2.89
N PRO A 122 -6.71 8.11 -4.11
CA PRO A 122 -8.04 7.66 -4.51
C PRO A 122 -8.60 6.50 -3.68
N VAL A 123 -7.73 5.76 -2.96
CA VAL A 123 -8.08 4.55 -2.20
C VAL A 123 -7.76 4.71 -0.73
N LEU A 124 -6.59 5.26 -0.41
CA LEU A 124 -6.03 5.35 0.93
C LEU A 124 -5.76 6.80 1.29
N ASP A 125 -6.03 7.16 2.54
CA ASP A 125 -5.56 8.43 3.08
C ASP A 125 -4.04 8.40 3.37
N GLU A 126 -3.51 9.53 3.81
CA GLU A 126 -2.07 9.67 4.09
C GLU A 126 -1.57 8.73 5.20
N LYS A 127 -2.37 8.52 6.25
CA LYS A 127 -2.03 7.64 7.37
C LYS A 127 -1.99 6.18 6.90
N GLN A 128 -2.98 5.76 6.12
CA GLN A 128 -3.09 4.43 5.53
C GLN A 128 -1.97 4.18 4.53
N THR A 129 -1.66 5.17 3.68
CA THR A 129 -0.56 5.13 2.71
C THR A 129 0.77 4.93 3.43
N THR A 130 1.05 5.73 4.45
CA THR A 130 2.28 5.63 5.24
C THR A 130 2.39 4.28 5.96
N GLY A 131 1.27 3.80 6.51
CA GLY A 131 1.18 2.49 7.14
C GLY A 131 1.49 1.36 6.17
N LEU A 132 0.86 1.36 5.00
CA LEU A 132 1.08 0.38 3.93
C LEU A 132 2.56 0.31 3.53
N CYS A 133 3.19 1.46 3.30
CA CYS A 133 4.60 1.49 2.92
C CYS A 133 5.51 0.95 4.04
N SER A 134 5.23 1.31 5.30
CA SER A 134 6.01 0.86 6.46
C SER A 134 5.91 -0.65 6.68
N LEU A 135 4.74 -1.23 6.41
CA LEU A 135 4.44 -2.64 6.62
C LEU A 135 5.32 -3.59 5.78
N PHE A 136 5.69 -3.18 4.57
CA PHE A 136 6.44 -4.01 3.62
C PHE A 136 7.91 -3.63 3.47
N PHE A 137 8.31 -2.48 4.02
CA PHE A 137 9.60 -1.87 3.76
C PHE A 137 10.80 -2.76 4.13
N GLY A 138 10.89 -3.17 5.40
CA GLY A 138 12.04 -3.91 5.91
C GLY A 138 12.26 -5.22 5.16
N ASP A 139 11.17 -5.95 4.89
CA ASP A 139 11.20 -7.23 4.18
C ASP A 139 11.59 -7.04 2.71
N ALA A 140 11.11 -5.99 2.05
CA ALA A 140 11.43 -5.68 0.67
C ALA A 140 12.91 -5.31 0.51
N TYR A 141 13.42 -4.46 1.40
CA TYR A 141 14.83 -4.06 1.38
C TYR A 141 15.76 -5.25 1.62
N ASN A 142 15.43 -6.11 2.59
CA ASN A 142 16.22 -7.31 2.87
C ASN A 142 16.29 -8.24 1.65
N LYS A 143 15.14 -8.48 0.98
CA LYS A 143 15.11 -9.29 -0.25
C LYS A 143 15.92 -8.65 -1.38
N TYR A 144 15.78 -7.35 -1.57
CA TYR A 144 16.54 -6.59 -2.57
C TYR A 144 18.05 -6.67 -2.33
N LYS A 145 18.51 -6.42 -1.09
CA LYS A 145 19.92 -6.48 -0.70
C LYS A 145 20.52 -7.87 -0.93
N ASN A 146 19.71 -8.91 -0.81
CA ASN A 146 20.10 -10.29 -1.09
C ASN A 146 20.04 -10.65 -2.60
N GLY A 147 19.89 -9.66 -3.49
CA GLY A 147 19.95 -9.83 -4.94
C GLY A 147 18.63 -10.24 -5.60
N ALA A 148 17.50 -10.25 -4.87
CA ALA A 148 16.21 -10.58 -5.45
C ALA A 148 15.78 -9.51 -6.46
N ARG A 149 15.51 -9.94 -7.71
CA ARG A 149 14.98 -9.06 -8.76
C ARG A 149 13.46 -8.93 -8.72
N ARG A 150 12.77 -10.02 -8.41
CA ARG A 150 11.34 -10.06 -8.17
C ARG A 150 11.09 -10.26 -6.69
N ILE A 151 10.35 -9.34 -6.09
CA ILE A 151 10.06 -9.30 -4.66
C ILE A 151 8.56 -9.41 -4.48
N GLU A 152 8.13 -10.49 -3.84
CA GLU A 152 6.74 -10.71 -3.47
C GLU A 152 6.65 -10.85 -1.96
N LEU A 153 5.77 -10.06 -1.37
CA LEU A 153 5.51 -10.00 0.06
C LEU A 153 4.02 -9.99 0.29
N SER A 154 3.56 -10.74 1.29
CA SER A 154 2.15 -10.78 1.67
C SER A 154 2.00 -10.65 3.18
N LYS A 155 0.99 -9.91 3.60
CA LYS A 155 0.60 -9.71 5.00
C LYS A 155 -0.90 -10.01 5.10
N LYS A 156 -1.29 -10.79 6.09
CA LYS A 156 -2.68 -11.26 6.24
C LYS A 156 -3.08 -11.22 7.71
N GLN A 157 -4.28 -10.72 7.94
CA GLN A 157 -5.00 -10.81 9.19
C GLN A 157 -6.46 -11.18 8.89
N GLU A 158 -7.25 -11.50 9.91
CA GLU A 158 -8.70 -11.65 9.79
C GLU A 158 -9.29 -10.50 8.96
N ASP A 159 -10.04 -10.88 7.91
CA ASP A 159 -10.72 -9.98 6.97
C ASP A 159 -9.85 -9.04 6.13
N ILE A 160 -8.52 -9.17 6.15
CA ILE A 160 -7.66 -8.37 5.27
C ILE A 160 -6.43 -9.15 4.79
N SER A 161 -6.13 -9.01 3.51
CA SER A 161 -4.85 -9.45 2.94
C SER A 161 -4.29 -8.40 2.01
N ILE A 162 -2.99 -8.19 2.09
CA ILE A 162 -2.25 -7.27 1.22
C ILE A 162 -1.07 -8.01 0.65
N THR A 163 -0.91 -7.95 -0.68
CA THR A 163 0.21 -8.52 -1.41
C THR A 163 0.87 -7.43 -2.23
N CYS A 164 2.18 -7.27 -2.04
CA CYS A 164 3.03 -6.34 -2.78
C CYS A 164 3.99 -7.13 -3.67
N ILE A 165 3.97 -6.85 -4.97
CA ILE A 165 4.82 -7.49 -5.98
C ILE A 165 5.61 -6.40 -6.68
N GLY A 166 6.93 -6.39 -6.50
CA GLY A 166 7.85 -5.50 -7.20
C GLY A 166 8.80 -6.27 -8.10
N ASP A 167 9.12 -5.71 -9.26
CA ASP A 167 10.14 -6.22 -10.17
C ASP A 167 11.16 -5.12 -10.48
N THR A 168 12.39 -5.28 -9.98
CA THR A 168 13.45 -4.29 -10.12
C THR A 168 14.09 -4.27 -11.50
N GLY A 169 13.87 -5.31 -12.32
CA GLY A 169 14.32 -5.35 -13.71
C GLY A 169 13.40 -4.57 -14.65
N THR A 170 12.10 -4.52 -14.34
CA THR A 170 11.10 -3.80 -15.15
C THR A 170 10.65 -2.48 -14.54
N GLY A 171 10.87 -2.25 -13.24
CA GLY A 171 10.38 -1.07 -12.53
C GLY A 171 8.88 -1.14 -12.16
N MET A 172 8.24 -2.29 -12.35
CA MET A 172 6.82 -2.47 -12.07
C MET A 172 6.57 -2.76 -10.58
N LEU A 173 5.57 -2.10 -10.02
CA LEU A 173 5.03 -2.36 -8.68
C LEU A 173 3.54 -2.67 -8.79
N ASN A 174 3.10 -3.73 -8.14
CA ASN A 174 1.69 -4.06 -7.97
C ASN A 174 1.38 -4.24 -6.49
N VAL A 175 0.31 -3.58 -6.02
CA VAL A 175 -0.24 -3.76 -4.69
C VAL A 175 -1.67 -4.28 -4.82
N ILE A 176 -1.93 -5.43 -4.22
CA ILE A 176 -3.22 -6.09 -4.23
C ILE A 176 -3.73 -6.11 -2.80
N MET A 177 -4.84 -5.45 -2.53
CA MET A 177 -5.49 -5.42 -1.22
C MET A 177 -6.86 -6.07 -1.33
N LYS A 178 -7.15 -7.00 -0.42
CA LYS A 178 -8.48 -7.59 -0.26
C LYS A 178 -8.95 -7.35 1.16
N GLY A 179 -10.17 -6.84 1.31
CA GLY A 179 -10.80 -6.62 2.61
C GLY A 179 -12.21 -7.23 2.63
N ALA A 180 -12.59 -7.87 3.73
CA ALA A 180 -13.99 -8.27 3.92
C ALA A 180 -14.83 -7.03 4.28
N LEU A 181 -16.03 -6.99 3.74
CA LEU A 181 -17.04 -5.99 4.03
C LEU A 181 -17.99 -6.53 5.10
N PRO A 182 -18.39 -5.71 6.07
CA PRO A 182 -19.39 -6.12 7.03
C PRO A 182 -20.69 -6.47 6.30
N GLU A 183 -21.37 -7.53 6.73
CA GLU A 183 -22.68 -7.88 6.18
C GLU A 183 -23.59 -6.64 6.22
N GLN A 184 -24.21 -6.32 5.09
CA GLN A 184 -25.21 -5.27 5.05
C GLN A 184 -26.34 -5.66 6.01
N LYS A 185 -26.36 -5.01 7.19
CA LYS A 185 -27.51 -5.09 8.09
C LYS A 185 -28.76 -4.77 7.28
N SER A 186 -29.69 -5.70 7.25
CA SER A 186 -30.97 -5.54 6.57
C SER A 186 -31.61 -4.23 7.03
N PHE A 187 -32.38 -3.58 6.16
CA PHE A 187 -33.18 -2.41 6.54
C PHE A 187 -33.98 -2.66 7.83
N TRP A 188 -34.44 -3.91 8.01
CA TRP A 188 -35.11 -4.39 9.22
C TRP A 188 -34.23 -4.43 10.47
N ASP A 189 -32.94 -4.73 10.35
CA ASP A 189 -32.01 -4.75 11.49
C ASP A 189 -31.66 -3.34 11.95
N LYS A 190 -31.52 -2.39 11.01
CA LYS A 190 -31.38 -0.96 11.33
C LYS A 190 -32.63 -0.41 11.99
N LEU A 191 -33.83 -0.80 11.52
CA LEU A 191 -35.10 -0.38 12.10
C LEU A 191 -35.28 -0.93 13.53
N LYS A 192 -35.00 -2.22 13.74
CA LYS A 192 -35.02 -2.84 15.08
C LYS A 192 -34.05 -2.15 16.03
N SER A 193 -32.82 -1.85 15.61
CA SER A 193 -31.85 -1.18 16.48
C SER A 193 -32.26 0.23 16.92
N LYS A 194 -33.12 0.92 16.16
CA LYS A 194 -33.67 2.23 16.56
C LYS A 194 -34.94 2.12 17.41
N LEU A 195 -35.72 1.05 17.25
CA LEU A 195 -36.95 0.81 18.00
C LEU A 195 -36.71 0.19 19.39
N PHE A 196 -35.56 -0.43 19.62
CA PHE A 196 -35.21 -1.09 20.89
C PHE A 196 -34.20 -0.32 21.75
N ILE A 197 -33.93 0.96 21.45
CA ILE A 197 -33.30 1.86 22.44
C ILE A 197 -34.43 2.33 23.36
N LYS A 198 -34.53 1.70 24.52
CA LYS A 198 -35.42 2.08 25.62
C LYS A 198 -34.59 2.34 26.86
#